data_AF-A0A3D8HP34-F1
#
_entry.id   AF-A0A3D8HP34-F1
#
_cell.length_a   1.000
_cell.length_b   1.000
_cell.length_c   1.000
_cell.angle_alpha   90.00
_cell.angle_beta   90.00
_cell.angle_gamma   90.00
#
_symmetry.space_group_name_H-M   'P 1'
#
loop_
_entity.id
_entity.type
_entity.pdbx_description
1 polymer ?
#
loop_
_entity_poly.entity_id
_entity_poly.type
_entity_poly.pdbx_seq_one_letter_code
_entity_poly.pdbx_strand_id
1 'polypeptide(L)'
;MKIKQNTNGDYLLKDSEGKSHIVCKDLAQQWLDTFGLKSLSQSYKPNLKDDIKNAICKGIEINTKDLLKLINKGRYKYIKNIKSTFENPQIVFIDEKDDLIFAKKLNDRLFFVSVSRDYGENYLNITLSPKK
;
A
#
# COMPACT_ATOMS: atom_id res chain seq x y z
N MET A 1 -12.91 0.53 -9.90
CA MET A 1 -13.31 1.33 -8.73
C MET A 1 -13.73 2.71 -9.22
N LYS A 2 -14.86 3.25 -8.75
CA LYS A 2 -15.30 4.61 -9.10
C LYS A 2 -14.95 5.55 -7.95
N ILE A 3 -14.42 6.72 -8.26
CA ILE A 3 -14.00 7.72 -7.27
C ILE A 3 -14.68 9.04 -7.60
N LYS A 4 -15.33 9.67 -6.62
CA LYS A 4 -15.94 11.00 -6.73
C LYS A 4 -15.60 11.82 -5.49
N GLN A 5 -15.41 13.12 -5.64
CA GLN A 5 -15.25 14.03 -4.51
C GLN A 5 -16.62 14.67 -4.20
N ASN A 6 -16.97 14.80 -2.92
CA ASN A 6 -18.17 15.51 -2.49
C ASN A 6 -17.87 17.00 -2.22
N THR A 7 -18.91 17.76 -1.85
CA THR A 7 -18.82 19.20 -1.55
C THR A 7 -17.91 19.54 -0.37
N ASN A 8 -17.71 18.60 0.56
CA ASN A 8 -16.85 18.78 1.73
C ASN A 8 -15.38 18.44 1.42
N GLY A 9 -15.09 18.00 0.19
CA GLY A 9 -13.76 17.58 -0.24
C GLY A 9 -13.40 16.13 0.10
N ASP A 10 -14.31 15.38 0.73
CA ASP A 10 -14.12 13.96 0.99
C ASP A 10 -14.33 13.15 -0.28
N TYR A 11 -13.72 11.97 -0.33
CA TYR A 11 -13.81 11.07 -1.46
C TYR A 11 -14.80 9.95 -1.17
N LEU A 12 -15.77 9.79 -2.08
CA LEU A 12 -16.69 8.66 -2.17
C LEU A 12 -16.12 7.64 -3.15
N LEU A 13 -15.75 6.47 -2.63
CA LEU A 13 -15.19 5.37 -3.41
C LEU A 13 -16.19 4.24 -3.47
N LYS A 14 -16.49 3.77 -4.68
CA LYS A 14 -17.31 2.57 -4.90
C LYS A 14 -16.42 1.45 -5.40
N ASP A 15 -16.29 0.40 -4.59
CA ASP A 15 -15.51 -0.78 -4.95
C ASP A 15 -16.22 -1.64 -6.02
N SER A 16 -15.60 -2.76 -6.41
CA SER A 16 -16.13 -3.67 -7.41
C SER A 16 -17.40 -4.40 -6.97
N GLU A 17 -17.61 -4.55 -5.67
CA GLU A 17 -18.81 -5.17 -5.09
C GLU A 17 -19.95 -4.14 -4.93
N GLY A 18 -19.69 -2.87 -5.25
CA GLY A 18 -20.66 -1.79 -5.14
C GLY A 18 -20.77 -1.18 -3.74
N LYS A 19 -19.92 -1.59 -2.79
CA LYS A 19 -19.87 -1.00 -1.46
C LYS A 19 -19.19 0.37 -1.53
N SER A 20 -19.79 1.31 -0.81
CA SER A 20 -19.33 2.70 -0.75
C SER A 20 -18.44 2.91 0.47
N HIS A 21 -17.33 3.61 0.27
CA HIS A 21 -16.36 3.96 1.29
C HIS A 21 -16.14 5.47 1.25
N ILE A 22 -16.04 6.08 2.44
CA ILE A 22 -15.71 7.50 2.57
C ILE A 22 -14.25 7.59 3.03
N VAL A 23 -13.46 8.34 2.28
CA VAL A 23 -12.10 8.72 2.68
C VAL A 23 -12.10 10.22 2.94
N CYS A 24 -11.83 10.62 4.18
CA CYS A 24 -11.81 12.04 4.51
C CYS A 24 -10.69 12.77 3.76
N LYS A 25 -10.92 14.07 3.47
CA LYS A 25 -10.00 14.92 2.71
C LYS A 25 -8.55 14.85 3.22
N ASP A 26 -8.35 14.97 4.53
CA ASP A 26 -7.00 15.00 5.14
C ASP A 26 -6.24 13.69 4.94
N LEU A 27 -6.94 12.57 5.07
CA LEU A 27 -6.33 11.26 4.87
C LEU A 27 -6.01 11.01 3.38
N ALA A 28 -6.90 11.44 2.49
CA ALA A 28 -6.64 11.41 1.05
C ALA A 28 -5.41 12.26 0.71
N GLN A 29 -5.30 13.47 1.26
CA GLN A 29 -4.15 14.35 1.04
C GLN A 29 -2.85 13.71 1.57
N GLN A 30 -2.87 13.15 2.77
CA GLN A 30 -1.71 12.42 3.32
C GLN A 30 -1.27 11.28 2.40
N TRP A 31 -2.21 10.54 1.82
CA TRP A 31 -1.91 9.47 0.86
C TRP A 31 -1.25 10.01 -0.41
N LEU A 32 -1.86 11.04 -1.02
CA LEU A 32 -1.34 11.66 -2.24
C LEU A 32 0.07 12.22 -2.02
N ASP A 33 0.29 12.93 -0.91
CA ASP A 33 1.59 13.54 -0.58
C ASP A 33 2.66 12.49 -0.33
N THR A 34 2.32 11.42 0.40
CA THR A 34 3.28 10.34 0.72
C THR A 34 3.83 9.67 -0.55
N PHE A 35 2.98 9.54 -1.57
CA PHE A 35 3.31 8.82 -2.80
C PHE A 35 3.53 9.74 -4.01
N GLY A 36 3.41 11.07 -3.86
CA GLY A 36 3.54 12.03 -4.95
C GLY A 36 2.48 11.87 -6.05
N LEU A 37 1.26 11.48 -5.69
CA LEU A 37 0.17 11.17 -6.63
C LEU A 37 -0.68 12.42 -6.91
N LYS A 38 -1.17 12.55 -8.15
CA LYS A 38 -2.10 13.63 -8.56
C LYS A 38 -3.56 13.30 -8.23
N SER A 39 -3.90 12.02 -8.05
CA SER A 39 -5.25 11.58 -7.72
C SER A 39 -5.28 10.20 -7.08
N LEU A 40 -6.37 9.87 -6.37
CA LEU A 40 -6.60 8.53 -5.81
C LEU A 40 -6.85 7.45 -6.88
N SER A 41 -6.95 7.80 -8.17
CA SER A 41 -7.02 6.79 -9.23
C SER A 41 -5.64 6.34 -9.70
N GLN A 42 -4.58 7.07 -9.35
CA GLN A 42 -3.22 6.71 -9.70
C GLN A 42 -2.65 5.69 -8.72
N SER A 43 -1.76 4.85 -9.24
CA SER A 43 -1.00 3.89 -8.46
C SER A 43 0.45 4.34 -8.35
N TYR A 44 1.06 4.05 -7.21
CA TYR A 44 2.47 4.27 -6.98
C TYR A 44 3.25 2.97 -7.14
N LYS A 45 4.38 3.05 -7.84
CA LYS A 45 5.32 1.95 -8.02
C LYS A 45 6.59 2.26 -7.21
N PRO A 46 6.89 1.51 -6.13
CA PRO A 46 8.10 1.73 -5.36
C PRO A 46 9.36 1.56 -6.20
N ASN A 47 10.37 2.38 -5.92
CA ASN A 47 11.70 2.13 -6.48
C ASN A 47 12.42 1.05 -5.65
N LEU A 48 12.25 -0.19 -6.07
CA LEU A 48 12.93 -1.33 -5.44
C LEU A 48 14.44 -1.29 -5.71
N LYS A 49 15.23 -1.86 -4.81
CA LYS A 49 16.66 -2.08 -5.06
C LYS A 49 16.87 -3.10 -6.19
N ASP A 50 17.99 -3.00 -6.89
CA ASP A 50 18.23 -3.77 -8.12
C ASP A 50 18.33 -5.28 -7.87
N ASP A 51 18.90 -5.70 -6.74
CA ASP A 51 18.91 -7.09 -6.28
C ASP A 51 17.49 -7.66 -6.16
N ILE A 52 16.57 -6.91 -5.55
CA ILE A 52 15.17 -7.29 -5.41
C ILE A 52 14.48 -7.32 -6.78
N LYS A 53 14.66 -6.28 -7.61
CA LYS A 53 14.08 -6.21 -8.97
C LYS A 53 14.50 -7.42 -9.82
N ASN A 54 15.79 -7.77 -9.76
CA ASN A 54 16.35 -8.89 -10.51
C ASN A 54 15.84 -10.25 -10.00
N ALA A 55 15.58 -10.37 -8.71
CA ALA A 55 15.06 -11.61 -8.13
C ALA A 55 13.58 -11.85 -8.48
N ILE A 56 12.75 -10.82 -8.48
CA ILE A 56 11.29 -10.96 -8.68
C ILE A 56 10.84 -10.70 -10.12
N CYS A 57 11.68 -10.07 -10.95
CA CYS A 57 11.44 -9.72 -12.36
C CYS A 57 10.13 -8.96 -12.65
N LYS A 58 9.52 -8.36 -11.62
CA LYS A 58 8.21 -7.68 -11.66
C LYS A 58 8.17 -6.48 -10.72
N GLY A 59 7.18 -5.62 -10.92
CA GLY A 59 6.92 -4.47 -10.05
C GLY A 59 5.97 -4.79 -8.89
N ILE A 60 5.93 -3.87 -7.93
CA ILE A 60 4.90 -3.82 -6.89
C ILE A 60 4.04 -2.59 -7.14
N GLU A 61 2.74 -2.73 -6.95
CA GLU A 61 1.80 -1.62 -7.08
C GLU A 61 1.15 -1.32 -5.72
N ILE A 62 1.21 -0.04 -5.32
CA ILE A 62 0.45 0.50 -4.20
C ILE A 62 -0.64 1.39 -4.76
N ASN A 63 -1.89 1.06 -4.47
CA ASN A 63 -3.03 1.79 -5.02
C ASN A 63 -4.12 2.02 -3.97
N THR A 64 -5.20 2.66 -4.38
CA THR A 64 -6.26 3.07 -3.44
C THR A 64 -7.00 1.89 -2.77
N LYS A 65 -6.92 0.66 -3.30
CA LYS A 65 -7.41 -0.50 -2.55
C LYS A 65 -6.59 -0.73 -1.28
N ASP A 66 -5.30 -0.41 -1.29
CA ASP A 66 -4.43 -0.52 -0.12
C ASP A 66 -4.75 0.56 0.92
N LEU A 67 -5.06 1.78 0.48
CA LEU A 67 -5.60 2.82 1.35
C LEU A 67 -6.88 2.34 2.07
N LEU A 68 -7.84 1.76 1.33
CA LEU A 68 -9.06 1.21 1.92
C LEU A 68 -8.77 0.08 2.92
N LYS A 69 -7.83 -0.83 2.62
CA LYS A 69 -7.40 -1.88 3.57
C LYS A 69 -6.84 -1.28 4.86
N LEU A 70 -6.02 -0.23 4.77
CA LEU A 70 -5.46 0.44 5.94
C LEU A 70 -6.55 1.12 6.77
N ILE A 71 -7.49 1.82 6.14
CA ILE A 71 -8.62 2.47 6.81
C ILE A 71 -9.48 1.44 7.54
N ASN A 72 -9.92 0.40 6.82
CA ASN A 72 -10.79 -0.65 7.35
C ASN A 72 -10.18 -1.42 8.52
N LYS A 73 -8.84 -1.42 8.65
CA LYS A 73 -8.12 -2.07 9.74
C LYS A 73 -7.58 -1.09 10.78
N GLY A 74 -7.89 0.21 10.70
CA GLY A 74 -7.40 1.23 11.63
C GLY A 74 -5.88 1.44 11.57
N ARG A 75 -5.26 1.20 10.41
CA ARG A 75 -3.81 1.24 10.15
C ARG A 75 -3.35 2.45 9.35
N TYR A 76 -4.24 3.41 9.08
CA TYR A 76 -3.93 4.62 8.31
C TYR A 76 -2.75 5.43 8.88
N LYS A 77 -2.53 5.38 10.20
CA LYS A 77 -1.37 6.02 10.85
C LYS A 77 0.00 5.55 10.34
N TYR A 78 0.06 4.39 9.67
CA TYR A 78 1.30 3.83 9.12
C TYR A 78 1.55 4.17 7.64
N ILE A 79 0.72 5.02 7.00
CA ILE A 79 0.88 5.37 5.58
C ILE A 79 2.32 5.82 5.27
N LYS A 80 2.89 6.67 6.12
CA LYS A 80 4.27 7.19 5.96
C LYS A 80 5.34 6.10 5.98
N ASN A 81 5.08 4.95 6.62
CA ASN A 81 6.05 3.86 6.72
C ASN A 81 6.12 3.00 5.45
N ILE A 82 5.02 2.93 4.70
CA ILE A 82 4.87 2.04 3.53
C ILE A 82 6.01 2.24 2.54
N LYS A 83 6.25 3.48 2.11
CA LYS A 83 7.28 3.82 1.12
C LYS A 83 8.66 3.30 1.54
N SER A 84 9.03 3.60 2.79
CA SER A 84 10.32 3.17 3.32
C SER A 84 10.48 1.66 3.44
N THR A 85 9.38 0.92 3.66
CA THR A 85 9.39 -0.55 3.74
C THR A 85 9.71 -1.20 2.40
N PHE A 86 9.30 -0.60 1.27
CA PHE A 86 9.62 -1.12 -0.05
C PHE A 86 10.96 -0.61 -0.61
N GLU A 87 11.26 0.68 -0.42
CA GLU A 87 12.48 1.28 -0.99
C GLU A 87 13.73 0.97 -0.14
N ASN A 88 13.56 0.82 1.17
CA ASN A 88 14.64 0.54 2.12
C ASN A 88 14.26 -0.54 3.14
N PRO A 89 13.91 -1.77 2.70
CA PRO A 89 13.60 -2.88 3.59
C PRO A 89 14.84 -3.30 4.38
N GLN A 90 14.62 -3.89 5.55
CA GLN A 90 15.65 -4.62 6.27
C GLN A 90 15.65 -6.10 5.92
N ILE A 91 14.46 -6.64 5.65
CA ILE A 91 14.26 -8.05 5.31
C ILE A 91 13.32 -8.11 4.11
N VAL A 92 13.67 -8.94 3.13
CA VAL A 92 12.83 -9.30 1.99
C VAL A 92 12.97 -10.81 1.77
N PHE A 93 11.85 -11.52 1.65
CA PHE A 93 11.83 -12.95 1.36
C PHE A 93 10.50 -13.35 0.72
N ILE A 94 10.47 -14.53 0.12
CA ILE A 94 9.25 -15.18 -0.36
C ILE A 94 8.92 -16.29 0.63
N ASP A 95 7.66 -16.36 1.08
CA ASP A 95 7.22 -17.39 2.01
C ASP A 95 6.83 -18.71 1.31
N GLU A 96 6.38 -19.69 2.09
CA GLU A 96 5.94 -21.00 1.59
C GLU A 96 4.70 -20.96 0.68
N LYS A 97 4.02 -19.80 0.59
CA LYS A 97 2.82 -19.58 -0.23
C LYS A 97 3.11 -18.71 -1.45
N ASP A 98 4.39 -18.54 -1.78
CA ASP A 98 4.88 -17.66 -2.83
C ASP A 98 4.49 -16.18 -2.62
N ASP A 99 4.17 -15.77 -1.39
CA ASP A 99 3.91 -14.37 -1.08
C ASP A 99 5.24 -13.64 -0.83
N LEU A 100 5.42 -12.51 -1.50
CA LEU A 100 6.58 -11.64 -1.37
C LEU A 100 6.41 -10.73 -0.14
N ILE A 101 7.35 -10.84 0.80
CA ILE A 101 7.29 -10.16 2.08
C ILE A 101 8.40 -9.11 2.19
N PHE A 102 8.02 -7.88 2.52
CA PHE A 102 8.94 -6.80 2.88
C PHE A 102 8.74 -6.44 4.34
N ALA A 103 9.82 -6.33 5.11
CA ALA A 103 9.77 -5.91 6.49
C ALA A 103 10.79 -4.81 6.81
N LYS A 104 10.34 -3.83 7.60
CA LYS A 104 11.18 -2.76 8.14
C LYS A 104 10.76 -2.43 9.57
N LYS A 105 11.73 -2.33 10.47
CA LYS A 105 11.52 -1.97 11.88
C LYS A 105 10.78 -0.63 11.97
N LEU A 106 9.72 -0.59 12.77
CA LEU A 106 9.00 0.62 13.17
C LEU A 106 9.53 1.14 14.51
N ASN A 107 9.74 0.23 15.45
CA ASN A 107 10.28 0.48 16.79
C ASN A 107 10.83 -0.83 17.36
N ASP A 108 11.25 -0.84 18.62
CA ASP A 108 11.89 -2.02 19.25
C ASP A 108 11.04 -3.27 19.33
N ARG A 109 9.73 -3.18 19.06
CA ARG A 109 8.79 -4.30 19.21
C ARG A 109 8.02 -4.63 17.94
N LEU A 110 8.15 -3.83 16.90
CA LEU A 110 7.30 -3.94 15.72
C LEU A 110 8.09 -3.73 14.43
N PHE A 111 7.76 -4.55 13.44
CA PHE A 111 8.08 -4.35 12.04
C PHE A 111 6.82 -3.92 11.29
N PHE A 112 6.95 -2.97 10.36
CA PHE A 112 5.95 -2.79 9.33
C PHE A 112 6.22 -3.80 8.22
N VAL A 113 5.20 -4.60 7.93
CA VAL A 113 5.29 -5.71 7.00
C VAL A 113 4.30 -5.50 5.87
N SER A 114 4.80 -5.58 4.64
CA SER A 114 3.99 -5.82 3.46
C SER A 114 4.02 -7.29 3.12
N VAL A 115 2.85 -7.84 2.78
CA VAL A 115 2.72 -9.17 2.16
C VAL A 115 2.04 -8.93 0.82
N SER A 116 2.68 -9.33 -0.27
CA SER A 116 2.24 -9.05 -1.63
C SER A 116 2.20 -10.34 -2.43
N ARG A 117 1.17 -10.51 -3.26
CA ARG A 117 0.97 -11.71 -4.08
C ARG A 117 1.09 -11.39 -5.56
N ASP A 118 1.66 -12.32 -6.30
CA ASP A 118 1.75 -12.24 -7.76
C ASP A 118 0.37 -12.48 -8.39
N TYR A 119 -0.09 -11.51 -9.19
CA TYR A 119 -1.32 -11.61 -9.98
C TYR A 119 -1.02 -11.63 -11.49
N GLY A 120 0.19 -12.02 -11.89
CA GLY A 120 0.63 -12.09 -13.28
C GLY A 120 1.40 -10.85 -13.69
N GLU A 121 0.75 -9.68 -13.76
CA GLU A 121 1.38 -8.44 -14.22
C GLU A 121 2.27 -7.77 -13.17
N ASN A 122 1.75 -7.63 -11.94
CA ASN A 122 2.44 -6.99 -10.82
C ASN A 122 2.07 -7.69 -9.52
N TYR A 123 2.95 -7.54 -8.52
CA TYR A 123 2.61 -7.89 -7.15
C TYR A 123 1.63 -6.87 -6.57
N LEU A 124 0.54 -7.36 -5.99
CA LEU A 124 -0.44 -6.55 -5.27
C LEU A 124 -0.42 -6.89 -3.79
N ASN A 125 -0.55 -5.87 -2.94
CA ASN A 125 -0.48 -6.08 -1.49
C ASN A 125 -1.73 -6.83 -1.00
N ILE A 126 -1.56 -7.91 -0.26
CA ILE A 126 -2.62 -8.56 0.50
C ILE A 126 -2.81 -7.80 1.82
N THR A 127 -1.72 -7.50 2.51
CA THR A 127 -1.75 -6.77 3.78
C THR A 127 -0.56 -5.82 3.90
N LEU A 128 -0.82 -4.69 4.54
CA LEU A 128 0.15 -3.71 5.00
C LEU A 128 -0.11 -3.52 6.49
N SER A 129 0.80 -3.95 7.35
CA SER A 129 0.52 -4.03 8.78
C SER A 129 1.74 -4.03 9.69
N PRO A 130 1.64 -3.46 10.89
CA PRO A 130 2.59 -3.75 11.94
C PRO A 130 2.47 -5.22 12.38
N LYS A 131 3.61 -5.86 12.59
CA LYS A 131 3.76 -7.22 13.11
C LYS A 131 4.80 -7.19 14.24
N LYS A 132 4.60 -8.04 15.24
CA LYS A 132 5.59 -8.27 16.32
C LYS A 132 6.65 -9.24 15.82
#